data_AF-A0A0M3JHL0-F1
#
_entry.id   AF-A0A0M3JHL0-F1
#
_cell.length_a   1.000
_cell.length_b   1.000
_cell.length_c   1.000
_cell.angle_alpha   90.00
_cell.angle_beta   90.00
_cell.angle_gamma   90.00
#
_symmetry.space_group_name_H-M   'P 1'
#
loop_
_entity.id
_entity.type
_entity.pdbx_description
1 polymer ?
#
loop_
_entity_poly.entity_id
_entity_poly.type
_entity_poly.pdbx_seq_one_letter_code
_entity_poly.pdbx_strand_id
1 'polypeptide(L)'
;MWRKYIQWEKTNPLGTEEYAQHAKRVIYAYEQALLCLGYYPDMWYEAALFQQQTALILTEKGDVKLAAQMNNDVAQLFERAISGLLGDSQLLFFAYADFEEERMKYDNVKKIYNKLLAIEEADPTLVSFGFFMVPFINFRAYIQFMK
;
A
#
# COMPACT_ATOMS: atom_id res chain seq x y z
N MET A 1 -14.32 -8.65 14.94
CA MET A 1 -14.36 -10.08 14.54
C MET A 1 -13.30 -10.36 13.47
N TRP A 2 -13.28 -9.62 12.35
CA TRP A 2 -12.30 -9.77 11.27
C TRP A 2 -10.83 -9.75 11.69
N ARG A 3 -10.40 -8.78 12.49
CA ARG A 3 -9.00 -8.72 12.99
C ARG A 3 -8.56 -9.99 13.72
N LYS A 4 -9.45 -10.57 14.55
CA LYS A 4 -9.17 -11.84 15.25
C LYS A 4 -9.06 -13.01 14.26
N TYR A 5 -9.93 -13.05 13.25
CA TYR A 5 -9.90 -14.07 12.20
C TYR A 5 -8.62 -13.99 11.36
N ILE A 6 -8.25 -12.79 10.90
CA ILE A 6 -7.01 -12.58 10.16
C ILE A 6 -5.79 -12.99 10.99
N GLN A 7 -5.76 -12.62 12.28
CA GLN A 7 -4.68 -13.02 13.16
C GLN A 7 -4.60 -14.54 13.34
N TRP A 8 -5.75 -15.21 13.50
CA TRP A 8 -5.82 -16.66 13.54
C TRP A 8 -5.37 -17.29 12.22
N GLU A 9 -5.78 -16.75 11.08
CA GLU A 9 -5.38 -17.26 9.76
C GLU A 9 -3.86 -17.15 9.57
N LYS A 10 -3.25 -16.03 10.00
CA LYS A 10 -1.79 -15.81 9.97
C LYS A 10 -1.00 -16.86 10.75
N THR A 11 -1.57 -17.51 11.78
CA THR A 11 -0.87 -18.56 12.53
C THR A 11 -0.74 -19.88 11.76
N ASN A 12 -1.26 -19.95 10.52
CA ASN A 12 -1.28 -21.15 9.69
C ASN A 12 -1.91 -22.37 10.41
N PRO A 13 -3.19 -22.28 10.82
CA PRO A 13 -3.85 -23.32 11.61
C PRO A 13 -4.00 -24.66 10.87
N LEU A 14 -3.95 -24.65 9.53
CA LEU A 14 -4.01 -25.87 8.71
C LEU A 14 -2.63 -26.48 8.44
N GLY A 15 -1.54 -25.89 8.94
CA GLY A 15 -0.19 -26.38 8.68
C GLY A 15 0.16 -26.44 7.19
N THR A 16 -0.36 -25.50 6.39
CA THR A 16 -0.08 -25.45 4.94
C THR A 16 1.42 -25.27 4.71
N GLU A 17 2.05 -26.24 4.04
CA GLU A 17 3.50 -26.25 3.81
C GLU A 17 3.93 -25.20 2.78
N GLU A 18 3.17 -25.07 1.69
CA GLU A 18 3.46 -24.11 0.64
C GLU A 18 3.11 -22.68 1.11
N TYR A 19 4.15 -21.87 1.36
CA TYR A 19 4.00 -20.51 1.87
C TYR A 19 3.07 -19.63 1.00
N ALA A 20 3.16 -19.75 -0.32
CA ALA A 20 2.31 -19.01 -1.24
C ALA A 20 0.82 -19.34 -1.07
N GLN A 21 0.47 -20.59 -0.79
CA GLN A 21 -0.91 -21.01 -0.53
C GLN A 21 -1.41 -20.48 0.80
N HIS A 22 -0.58 -20.54 1.85
CA HIS A 22 -0.89 -19.93 3.15
C HIS A 22 -1.16 -18.42 2.98
N ALA A 23 -0.23 -17.70 2.37
CA ALA A 23 -0.35 -16.26 2.17
C ALA A 23 -1.61 -15.88 1.38
N LYS A 24 -1.97 -16.63 0.33
CA LYS A 24 -3.23 -16.44 -0.42
C LYS A 24 -4.46 -16.50 0.47
N ARG A 25 -4.50 -17.38 1.46
CA ARG A 25 -5.64 -17.49 2.38
C ARG A 25 -5.74 -16.29 3.32
N VAL A 26 -4.61 -15.80 3.84
CA VAL A 26 -4.56 -14.58 4.65
C VAL A 26 -4.99 -13.36 3.81
N ILE A 27 -4.52 -13.25 2.57
CA ILE A 27 -4.93 -12.20 1.64
C ILE A 27 -6.43 -12.27 1.38
N TYR A 28 -6.97 -13.46 1.16
CA TYR A 28 -8.41 -13.64 1.00
C TYR A 28 -9.19 -13.18 2.24
N ALA A 29 -8.71 -13.48 3.46
CA ALA A 29 -9.30 -12.98 4.69
C ALA A 29 -9.30 -11.45 4.77
N TYR A 30 -8.22 -10.80 4.32
CA TYR A 30 -8.16 -9.34 4.18
C TYR A 30 -9.19 -8.82 3.17
N GLU A 31 -9.28 -9.40 1.97
CA GLU A 31 -10.26 -9.00 0.95
C GLU A 31 -11.70 -9.10 1.48
N GLN A 32 -12.04 -10.18 2.19
CA GLN A 32 -13.37 -10.32 2.78
C GLN A 32 -13.61 -9.27 3.89
N ALA A 33 -12.59 -8.97 4.69
CA ALA A 33 -12.69 -7.94 5.71
C ALA A 33 -12.89 -6.54 5.10
N LEU A 34 -12.22 -6.23 3.98
CA LEU A 34 -12.33 -4.93 3.29
C LEU A 34 -13.72 -4.67 2.72
N LEU A 35 -14.50 -5.70 2.37
CA LEU A 35 -15.90 -5.53 1.96
C LEU A 35 -16.77 -4.94 3.08
N CYS A 36 -16.45 -5.22 4.35
CA CYS A 36 -17.21 -4.73 5.50
C CYS A 36 -16.52 -3.55 6.20
N LEU A 37 -15.19 -3.45 6.10
CA LEU A 37 -14.34 -2.51 6.84
C LEU A 37 -13.56 -1.58 5.91
N GLY A 38 -14.00 -1.42 4.66
CA GLY A 38 -13.31 -0.62 3.64
C GLY A 38 -13.20 0.88 3.95
N TYR A 39 -13.95 1.40 4.93
CA TYR A 39 -13.86 2.79 5.39
C TYR A 39 -12.74 3.03 6.41
N TYR A 40 -12.00 1.98 6.81
CA TYR A 40 -10.94 2.07 7.81
C TYR A 40 -9.57 2.00 7.14
N PRO A 41 -8.79 3.11 7.07
CA PRO A 41 -7.49 3.14 6.38
C PRO A 41 -6.45 2.17 6.92
N ASP A 42 -6.46 1.92 8.22
CA ASP A 42 -5.58 0.94 8.88
C ASP A 42 -5.76 -0.48 8.31
N MET A 43 -6.98 -0.88 7.95
CA MET A 43 -7.26 -2.20 7.36
C MET A 43 -6.64 -2.34 5.96
N TRP A 44 -6.66 -1.29 5.15
CA TRP A 44 -6.02 -1.28 3.83
C TRP A 44 -4.50 -1.28 3.96
N TYR A 45 -3.97 -0.47 4.87
CA TYR A 45 -2.53 -0.42 5.15
C TYR A 45 -2.00 -1.78 5.62
N GLU A 46 -2.66 -2.43 6.58
CA GLU A 46 -2.27 -3.75 7.07
C GLU A 46 -2.33 -4.82 5.98
N ALA A 47 -3.34 -4.78 5.12
CA ALA A 47 -3.47 -5.72 4.00
C ALA A 47 -2.31 -5.53 2.99
N ALA A 48 -1.99 -4.28 2.64
CA ALA A 48 -0.89 -3.96 1.74
C ALA A 48 0.46 -4.38 2.34
N LEU A 49 0.71 -4.04 3.61
CA LEU A 49 1.94 -4.39 4.31
C LEU A 49 2.15 -5.91 4.35
N PHE A 50 1.08 -6.68 4.60
CA PHE A 50 1.15 -8.14 4.59
C PHE A 50 1.52 -8.68 3.19
N GLN A 51 0.94 -8.13 2.13
CA GLN A 51 1.26 -8.53 0.75
C GLN A 51 2.69 -8.15 0.35
N GLN A 52 3.20 -7.00 0.80
CA GLN A 52 4.59 -6.60 0.59
C GLN A 52 5.57 -7.55 1.28
N GLN A 53 5.34 -7.87 2.56
CA GLN A 53 6.12 -8.88 3.29
C GLN A 53 6.07 -10.24 2.62
N THR A 54 4.90 -10.62 2.08
CA THR A 54 4.74 -11.84 1.30
C THR A 54 5.60 -11.82 0.03
N ALA A 55 5.64 -10.71 -0.70
CA ALA A 55 6.47 -10.57 -1.90
C ALA A 55 7.97 -10.71 -1.59
N LEU A 56 8.43 -10.15 -0.46
CA LEU A 56 9.82 -10.29 0.00
C LEU A 56 10.17 -11.75 0.29
N ILE A 57 9.35 -12.44 1.09
CA ILE A 57 9.57 -13.85 1.45
C ILE A 57 9.52 -14.75 0.21
N LEU A 58 8.64 -14.48 -0.75
CA LEU A 58 8.59 -15.20 -2.02
C LEU A 58 9.86 -14.99 -2.85
N THR A 59 10.40 -13.77 -2.85
CA THR A 59 11.68 -13.47 -3.53
C THR A 59 12.82 -14.26 -2.89
N GLU A 60 12.90 -14.32 -1.56
CA GLU A 60 13.91 -15.09 -0.82
C GLU A 60 13.82 -16.59 -1.10
N LYS A 61 12.60 -17.11 -1.30
CA LYS A 61 12.35 -18.52 -1.66
C LYS A 61 12.62 -18.84 -3.15
N GLY A 62 12.92 -17.83 -3.97
CA GLY A 62 13.20 -17.98 -5.40
C GLY A 62 11.97 -17.84 -6.31
N ASP A 63 10.78 -17.57 -5.75
CA ASP A 63 9.52 -17.39 -6.49
C ASP A 63 9.36 -15.96 -7.04
N VAL A 64 10.40 -15.46 -7.74
CA VAL A 64 10.51 -14.07 -8.20
C VAL A 64 9.33 -13.64 -9.08
N LYS A 65 8.80 -14.56 -9.90
CA LYS A 65 7.63 -14.29 -10.76
C LYS A 65 6.38 -14.00 -9.92
N LEU A 66 6.14 -14.78 -8.87
CA LEU A 66 4.99 -14.60 -8.00
C LEU A 66 5.15 -13.36 -7.13
N ALA A 67 6.37 -13.08 -6.65
CA ALA A 67 6.68 -11.84 -5.94
C ALA A 67 6.42 -10.59 -6.79
N ALA A 68 6.83 -10.61 -8.07
CA ALA A 68 6.57 -9.52 -9.00
C ALA A 68 5.06 -9.31 -9.23
N GLN A 69 4.29 -10.40 -9.35
CA GLN A 69 2.83 -10.32 -9.42
C GLN A 69 2.24 -9.72 -8.14
N MET A 70 2.67 -10.17 -6.97
CA MET A 70 2.22 -9.66 -5.67
C MET A 70 2.47 -8.15 -5.55
N ASN A 71 3.62 -7.65 -6.00
CA ASN A 71 3.89 -6.22 -6.01
C ASN A 71 2.94 -5.41 -6.92
N ASN A 72 2.48 -6.01 -8.02
CA ASN A 72 1.46 -5.37 -8.85
C ASN A 72 0.09 -5.39 -8.17
N ASP A 73 -0.24 -6.49 -7.47
CA ASP A 73 -1.49 -6.62 -6.71
C ASP A 73 -1.54 -5.59 -5.56
N VAL A 74 -0.41 -5.34 -4.88
CA VAL A 74 -0.29 -4.27 -3.86
C VAL A 74 -0.54 -2.88 -4.45
N ALA A 75 0.05 -2.57 -5.61
CA ALA A 75 -0.20 -1.29 -6.28
C ALA A 75 -1.68 -1.11 -6.62
N GLN A 76 -2.33 -2.17 -7.12
CA GLN A 76 -3.77 -2.17 -7.42
C GLN A 76 -4.62 -2.03 -6.16
N LEU A 77 -4.22 -2.65 -5.05
CA LEU A 77 -4.89 -2.54 -3.76
C LEU A 77 -4.88 -1.09 -3.26
N PHE A 78 -3.73 -0.42 -3.30
CA PHE A 78 -3.61 0.98 -2.93
C PHE A 78 -4.41 1.88 -3.88
N GLU A 79 -4.30 1.69 -5.19
CA GLU A 79 -5.04 2.48 -6.17
C GLU A 79 -6.56 2.36 -5.96
N ARG A 80 -7.05 1.15 -5.65
CA ARG A 80 -8.46 0.89 -5.30
C ARG A 80 -8.86 1.64 -4.02
N ALA A 81 -7.98 1.72 -3.03
CA ALA A 81 -8.25 2.43 -1.79
C ALA A 81 -8.39 3.94 -2.01
N ILE A 82 -7.39 4.56 -2.65
CA ILE A 82 -7.31 6.02 -2.86
C ILE A 82 -8.21 6.53 -4.01
N SER A 83 -8.70 5.65 -4.87
CA SER A 83 -9.72 6.00 -5.89
C SER A 83 -11.15 5.70 -5.42
N GLY A 84 -11.29 4.95 -4.31
CA GLY A 84 -12.56 4.49 -3.80
C GLY A 84 -12.97 5.22 -2.53
N LEU A 85 -13.21 4.44 -1.48
CA LEU A 85 -13.78 4.91 -0.21
C LEU A 85 -12.84 5.82 0.60
N LEU A 86 -11.54 5.79 0.32
CA LEU A 86 -10.49 6.44 1.12
C LEU A 86 -9.70 7.45 0.29
N GLY A 87 -10.40 8.13 -0.62
CA GLY A 87 -9.80 9.13 -1.50
C GLY A 87 -9.20 10.34 -0.78
N ASP A 88 -9.58 10.60 0.48
CA ASP A 88 -9.11 11.69 1.33
C ASP A 88 -8.03 11.25 2.35
N SER A 89 -7.78 9.96 2.49
CA SER A 89 -6.92 9.41 3.54
C SER A 89 -5.44 9.61 3.25
N GLN A 90 -4.85 10.71 3.73
CA GLN A 90 -3.41 11.02 3.61
C GLN A 90 -2.48 9.84 3.95
N LEU A 91 -2.82 9.05 4.98
CA LEU A 91 -2.07 7.85 5.38
C LEU A 91 -1.83 6.88 4.22
N LEU A 92 -2.85 6.63 3.41
CA LEU A 92 -2.78 5.67 2.31
C LEU A 92 -2.06 6.23 1.09
N PHE A 93 -2.15 7.55 0.87
CA PHE A 93 -1.35 8.20 -0.15
C PHE A 93 0.13 8.13 0.18
N PHE A 94 0.52 8.42 1.44
CA PHE A 94 1.91 8.31 1.87
C PHE A 94 2.41 6.87 1.82
N ALA A 95 1.66 5.91 2.37
CA ALA A 95 2.03 4.50 2.30
C ALA A 95 2.18 3.98 0.85
N TYR A 96 1.34 4.46 -0.08
CA TYR A 96 1.44 4.08 -1.48
C TYR A 96 2.63 4.76 -2.18
N ALA A 97 2.88 6.03 -1.87
CA ALA A 97 4.03 6.77 -2.38
C ALA A 97 5.35 6.10 -1.93
N ASP A 98 5.48 5.75 -0.65
CA ASP A 98 6.65 5.06 -0.10
C ASP A 98 6.85 3.70 -0.80
N PHE A 99 5.77 2.93 -0.98
CA PHE A 99 5.81 1.65 -1.69
C PHE A 99 6.29 1.77 -3.15
N GLU A 100 5.85 2.80 -3.87
CA GLU A 100 6.30 3.04 -5.25
C GLU A 100 7.73 3.63 -5.29
N GLU A 101 8.15 4.39 -4.28
CA GLU A 101 9.52 4.90 -4.16
C GLU A 101 10.53 3.77 -3.95
N GLU A 102 10.25 2.83 -3.04
CA GLU A 102 11.11 1.65 -2.80
C GLU A 102 11.35 0.84 -4.08
N ARG A 103 10.39 0.90 -5.02
CA ARG A 103 10.43 0.25 -6.34
C ARG A 103 11.02 1.13 -7.44
N MET A 104 11.54 2.30 -7.08
CA MET A 104 12.09 3.34 -7.97
C MET A 104 11.09 3.82 -9.04
N LYS A 105 9.78 3.80 -8.73
CA LYS A 105 8.69 4.24 -9.62
C LYS A 105 8.34 5.70 -9.40
N TYR A 106 9.33 6.58 -9.49
CA TYR A 106 9.20 8.00 -9.15
C TYR A 106 8.11 8.74 -9.93
N ASP A 107 7.80 8.32 -11.17
CA ASP A 107 6.71 8.92 -11.94
C ASP A 107 5.34 8.60 -11.35
N ASN A 108 5.17 7.41 -10.74
CA ASN A 108 3.95 7.04 -10.04
C ASN A 108 3.84 7.82 -8.72
N VAL A 109 4.94 7.94 -7.98
CA VAL A 109 5.00 8.73 -6.74
C VAL A 109 4.52 10.17 -6.97
N LYS A 110 5.01 10.83 -8.03
CA LYS A 110 4.55 12.18 -8.41
C LYS A 110 3.05 12.23 -8.70
N LYS A 111 2.50 11.24 -9.41
CA LYS A 111 1.06 11.16 -9.70
C LYS A 111 0.23 11.02 -8.42
N ILE A 112 0.70 10.21 -7.47
CA ILE A 112 0.04 10.00 -6.17
C ILE A 112 -0.02 11.31 -5.39
N TYR A 113 1.09 12.04 -5.26
CA TYR A 113 1.10 13.34 -4.56
C TYR A 113 0.29 14.41 -5.28
N ASN A 114 0.34 14.48 -6.62
CA ASN A 114 -0.50 15.41 -7.37
C ASN A 114 -1.98 15.13 -7.16
N LYS A 115 -2.38 13.85 -7.08
CA LYS A 115 -3.75 13.45 -6.77
C LYS A 115 -4.14 13.87 -5.35
N LEU A 116 -3.23 13.76 -4.38
CA LEU A 116 -3.46 14.22 -3.00
C LEU A 116 -3.61 15.75 -2.92
N LEU A 117 -2.77 16.50 -3.61
CA LEU A 117 -2.81 17.97 -3.65
C LEU A 117 -4.06 18.52 -4.33
N ALA A 118 -4.66 17.77 -5.26
CA ALA A 118 -5.90 18.15 -5.91
C ALA A 118 -7.12 18.06 -4.97
N ILE A 119 -6.98 17.46 -3.79
CA ILE A 119 -8.06 17.30 -2.81
C ILE A 119 -8.01 18.48 -1.85
N GLU A 120 -8.94 19.43 -2.03
CA GLU A 120 -8.98 20.78 -1.42
C GLU A 120 -9.01 20.85 0.13
N GLU A 121 -9.09 19.73 0.85
CA GLU A 121 -9.08 19.70 2.34
C GLU A 121 -7.78 19.12 2.96
N ALA A 122 -6.82 18.68 2.15
CA ALA A 122 -5.55 18.19 2.68
C ALA A 122 -4.69 19.36 3.19
N ASP A 123 -4.28 19.35 4.46
CA ASP A 123 -3.34 20.35 5.02
C ASP A 123 -2.09 20.45 4.12
N PRO A 124 -1.92 21.55 3.37
CA PRO A 124 -0.85 21.70 2.39
C PRO A 124 0.53 21.57 3.03
N THR A 125 0.64 21.90 4.31
CA THR A 125 1.86 21.81 5.10
C THR A 125 2.25 20.35 5.34
N LEU A 126 1.30 19.50 5.74
CA LEU A 126 1.55 18.07 5.95
C LEU A 126 1.88 17.34 4.64
N VAL A 127 1.18 17.68 3.55
CA VAL A 127 1.48 17.12 2.23
C VAL A 127 2.87 17.55 1.75
N SER A 128 3.23 18.81 1.96
CA SER A 128 4.57 19.32 1.65
C SER A 128 5.63 18.60 2.48
N PHE A 129 5.46 18.46 3.79
CA PHE A 129 6.40 17.73 4.65
C PHE A 129 6.56 16.27 4.24
N GLY A 130 5.46 15.57 3.94
CA GLY A 130 5.49 14.20 3.42
C GLY A 130 6.27 14.12 2.11
N PHE A 131 6.01 15.04 1.18
CA PHE A 131 6.74 15.15 -0.09
C PHE A 131 8.23 15.44 0.09
N PHE A 132 8.62 16.25 1.08
CA PHE A 132 10.03 16.54 1.40
C PHE A 132 10.75 15.42 2.15
N MET A 133 10.02 14.53 2.83
CA MET A 133 10.60 13.34 3.48
C MET A 133 11.03 12.27 2.47
N VAL A 134 10.54 12.35 1.22
CA VAL A 134 10.93 11.47 0.11
C VAL A 134 12.34 11.86 -0.38
N PRO A 135 13.39 11.07 -0.07
CA PRO A 135 14.80 11.47 -0.26
C PRO A 135 15.18 11.82 -1.72
N PHE A 136 14.37 11.43 -2.70
CA PHE A 136 14.66 11.64 -4.13
C PHE A 136 13.81 12.71 -4.83
N ILE A 137 12.77 13.26 -4.19
CA ILE A 137 11.95 14.29 -4.85
C ILE A 137 12.57 15.67 -4.64
N ASN A 138 13.38 16.03 -5.63
CA ASN A 138 14.19 17.23 -5.73
C ASN A 138 13.47 18.53 -5.30
N PHE A 139 14.08 19.31 -4.39
CA PHE A 139 13.70 20.67 -3.97
C PHE A 139 13.48 21.64 -5.16
N ARG A 140 14.05 21.32 -6.33
CA ARG A 140 13.89 22.08 -7.57
C ARG A 140 12.49 21.96 -8.21
N ALA A 141 11.79 20.85 -8.01
CA ALA A 141 10.41 20.69 -8.48
C ALA A 141 9.44 21.59 -7.68
N TYR A 142 9.73 21.82 -6.40
CA TYR A 142 8.98 22.71 -5.51
C TYR A 142 9.05 24.18 -5.94
N ILE A 143 10.24 24.66 -6.37
CA ILE A 143 10.41 26.05 -6.86
C ILE A 143 9.64 26.30 -8.18
N GLN A 144 9.44 25.25 -9.00
CA GLN A 144 8.62 25.33 -10.20
C GLN A 144 7.11 25.29 -9.92
N PHE A 145 6.70 24.85 -8.73
CA PHE A 145 5.29 24.66 -8.34
C PHE A 145 4.71 25.85 -7.56
N MET A 146 5.56 26.75 -7.05
CA MET A 146 5.20 27.97 -6.30
C MET A 146 5.22 29.26 -7.16
N LYS A 147 5.20 29.13 -8.49
CA LYS A 147 4.99 30.23 -9.45
C LYS A 147 3.82 29.91 -10.34
#